data_AF-A0A940MI60-F1
#
_entry.id   AF-A0A940MI60-F1
#
_cell.length_a   1.000
_cell.length_b   1.000
_cell.length_c   1.000
_cell.angle_alpha   90.00
_cell.angle_beta   90.00
_cell.angle_gamma   90.00
#
_symmetry.space_group_name_H-M   'P 1'
#
loop_
_entity.id
_entity.type
_entity.pdbx_description
1 polymer ?
#
loop_
_entity_poly.entity_id
_entity_poly.type
_entity_poly.pdbx_seq_one_letter_code
_entity_poly.pdbx_strand_id
1 'polypeptide(L)' 'MLGEVLGVERRRWNDDEKLKIALEVGVGGASVTQVAQRHEITRCLIYGRSRDLKK' A
#
# COMPACT_ATOMS: atom_id res chain seq x y z
N MET A 1 5.36 -2.09 24.89
CA MET A 1 4.31 -1.44 24.08
C MET A 1 4.81 -1.07 22.69
N LEU A 2 5.25 -2.07 21.92
CA LEU A 2 5.30 -2.00 20.47
C LEU A 2 4.55 -3.26 20.09
N GLY A 3 3.24 -3.11 19.94
CA GLY A 3 2.35 -4.20 19.59
C GLY A 3 2.96 -4.91 18.40
N GLU A 4 3.38 -6.16 18.65
CA GLU A 4 2.96 -7.29 17.85
C GLU A 4 2.65 -6.87 16.42
N VAL A 5 3.69 -6.80 15.59
CA VAL A 5 3.54 -6.96 14.13
C VAL A 5 3.18 -8.42 13.84
N LEU A 6 2.19 -8.95 14.57
CA LEU A 6 1.64 -10.28 14.38
C LEU A 6 0.55 -10.14 13.32
N GLY A 7 0.82 -10.68 12.13
CA GLY A 7 -0.25 -11.10 11.24
C GLY A 7 -0.60 -10.20 10.06
N VAL A 8 0.18 -9.17 9.72
CA VAL A 8 0.11 -8.69 8.33
C VAL A 8 0.95 -9.66 7.51
N GLU A 9 0.29 -10.71 7.00
CA GLU A 9 0.85 -11.50 5.92
C GLU A 9 1.41 -10.52 4.91
N ARG A 10 2.71 -10.60 4.63
CA ARG A 10 3.37 -9.73 3.65
C ARG A 10 2.77 -10.05 2.29
N ARG A 11 1.60 -9.50 2.00
CA ARG A 11 0.90 -9.64 0.73
C ARG A 11 1.85 -9.10 -0.33
N ARG A 12 2.40 -10.01 -1.13
CA ARG A 12 3.33 -9.67 -2.20
C ARG A 12 2.49 -9.11 -3.33
N TRP A 13 2.56 -7.80 -3.53
CA TRP A 13 1.91 -7.16 -4.67
C TRP A 13 2.58 -7.63 -5.96
N ASN A 14 1.78 -8.06 -6.92
CA ASN A 14 2.24 -8.14 -8.31
C ASN A 14 2.46 -6.73 -8.85
N ASP A 15 3.25 -6.59 -9.92
CA ASP A 15 3.57 -5.30 -10.52
C ASP A 15 2.31 -4.55 -10.99
N ASP A 16 1.27 -5.28 -11.43
CA ASP A 16 -0.04 -4.72 -11.78
C ASP A 16 -0.75 -4.08 -10.57
N GLU A 17 -0.82 -4.78 -9.44
CA GLU A 17 -1.41 -4.22 -8.21
C GLU A 17 -0.60 -3.01 -7.71
N LYS A 18 0.73 -3.08 -7.81
CA LYS A 18 1.62 -1.98 -7.42
C LYS A 18 1.36 -0.75 -8.29
N LEU A 19 1.19 -0.93 -9.60
CA LEU A 19 0.90 0.15 -10.54
C LEU A 19 -0.51 0.72 -10.30
N LYS A 20 -1.51 -0.13 -10.10
CA LYS A 20 -2.89 0.29 -9.84
C LYS A 20 -3.00 1.14 -8.58
N ILE A 21 -2.39 0.72 -7.48
CA ILE A 21 -2.32 1.48 -6.23
C ILE A 21 -1.58 2.81 -6.44
N ALA A 22 -0.45 2.80 -7.14
CA ALA A 22 0.33 4.01 -7.41
C ALA A 22 -0.43 5.02 -8.30
N LEU A 23 -1.16 4.54 -9.30
CA LEU A 23 -2.00 5.36 -10.17
C LEU A 23 -3.19 5.95 -9.42
N GLU A 24 -3.86 5.18 -8.55
CA GLU A 24 -4.96 5.71 -7.73
C GLU A 24 -4.51 6.82 -6.77
N VAL A 25 -3.35 6.64 -6.13
CA VAL A 25 -2.77 7.65 -5.22
C VAL A 25 -2.20 8.86 -5.99
N GLY A 26 -1.54 8.63 -7.12
CA GLY A 26 -0.82 9.67 -7.86
C GLY A 26 -1.66 10.43 -8.89
N VAL A 27 -2.43 9.71 -9.72
CA VAL A 27 -3.22 10.27 -10.83
C VAL A 27 -4.68 10.48 -10.42
N GLY A 28 -5.25 9.55 -9.64
CA GLY A 28 -6.63 9.63 -9.17
C GLY A 28 -6.87 10.63 -8.04
N GLY A 29 -5.80 11.23 -7.48
CA GLY A 29 -5.88 12.14 -6.33
C GLY A 29 -6.46 11.50 -5.07
N ALA A 30 -6.60 10.17 -5.04
CA ALA A 30 -7.18 9.46 -3.92
C ALA A 30 -6.20 9.47 -2.75
N SER A 31 -6.71 9.76 -1.55
CA SER A 31 -5.87 9.68 -0.35
C SER A 31 -5.42 8.24 -0.11
N VAL A 32 -4.23 8.07 0.47
CA VAL A 32 -3.69 6.76 0.88
C VAL A 32 -4.70 5.95 1.71
N THR A 33 -5.53 6.62 2.51
CA THR A 33 -6.59 6.00 3.32
C THR A 33 -7.71 5.40 2.46
N GLN A 34 -8.16 6.11 1.41
CA GLN A 34 -9.21 5.62 0.52
C GLN A 34 -8.73 4.44 -0.33
N VAL A 35 -7.49 4.51 -0.82
CA VAL A 35 -6.88 3.41 -1.58
C VAL A 35 -6.65 2.19 -0.66
N ALA A 36 -6.22 2.41 0.58
CA ALA A 36 -6.10 1.36 1.58
C ALA A 36 -7.42 0.61 1.82
N GLN A 37 -8.53 1.34 1.95
CA GLN A 37 -9.86 0.74 2.14
C GLN A 37 -10.31 -0.04 0.89
N ARG A 38 -10.13 0.51 -0.31
CA ARG A 38 -10.55 -0.14 -1.57
C ARG A 38 -9.82 -1.46 -1.86
N HIS A 39 -8.56 -1.54 -1.48
CA HIS A 39 -7.71 -2.71 -1.74
C HIS A 39 -7.59 -3.63 -0.52
N GLU A 40 -8.32 -3.32 0.57
CA GLU A 40 -8.29 -4.05 1.84
C GLU A 40 -6.87 -4.21 2.40
N ILE A 41 -6.05 -3.16 2.25
CA ILE A 41 -4.64 -3.12 2.68
C ILE A 41 -4.44 -2.08 3.76
N THR A 42 -3.45 -2.29 4.64
CA THR A 42 -3.09 -1.29 5.64
C THR A 42 -2.31 -0.13 5.01
N ARG A 43 -2.61 1.11 5.42
CA ARG A 43 -1.84 2.33 5.07
C ARG A 43 -0.32 2.17 5.26
N CYS A 44 0.11 1.41 6.26
CA CYS A 44 1.52 1.15 6.55
C CYS A 44 2.22 0.35 5.43
N LEU A 45 1.51 -0.57 4.77
CA LEU A 45 2.03 -1.33 3.62
C LEU A 45 2.28 -0.41 2.43
N ILE A 46 1.41 0.58 2.21
CA ILE A 46 1.56 1.56 1.13
C ILE A 46 2.82 2.39 1.34
N TYR A 47 3.02 2.97 2.53
CA TYR A 47 4.26 3.73 2.81
C TYR A 47 5.53 2.87 2.78
N GLY A 48 5.46 1.63 3.28
CA GLY A 48 6.58 0.70 3.25
C GLY A 48 6.99 0.32 1.83
N ARG A 49 6.03 0.19 0.91
CA ARG A 49 6.24 -0.18 -0.49
C ARG A 49 6.52 1.00 -1.41
N SER A 50 6.05 2.22 -1.11
CA SER A 50 6.38 3.43 -1.89
C SER A 50 7.89 3.70 -1.98
N ARG A 51 8.66 3.23 -0.98
CA ARG A 51 10.13 3.32 -1.00
C ARG A 51 10.76 2.40 -2.06
N ASP A 52 10.06 1.33 -2.45
CA ASP A 52 10.48 0.35 -3.47
C ASP A 52 10.22 0.85 -4.90
N LEU A 53 9.58 2.01 -5.08
CA LEU A 53 9.30 2.63 -6.39
C LEU A 53 10.31 3.71 -6.80
N LYS A 54 11.24 4.09 -5.92
CA LYS A 54 12.26 5.13 -6.19
C LYS A 54 13.59 4.54 -6.69
N LYS A 55 13.57 3.60 -7.63
CA LYS A 55 14.77 3.15 -8.35
C LYS A 55 14.66 3.49 -9.83
#